data_AF-A0A0P9E1Y3-F1
#
_entry.id   AF-A0A0P9E1Y3-F1
#
_cell.length_a   1.000
_cell.length_b   1.000
_cell.length_c   1.000
_cell.angle_alpha   90.00
_cell.angle_beta   90.00
_cell.angle_gamma   90.00
#
_symmetry.space_group_name_H-M   'P 1'
#
loop_
_entity.id
_entity.type
_entity.pdbx_description
1 polymer ?
#
loop_
_entity_poly.entity_id
_entity_poly.type
_entity_poly.pdbx_seq_one_letter_code
_entity_poly.pdbx_strand_id
1 'polypeptide(L)'
;MPRVMLAHIPMPNAFAYGSLIAGSRVAVTTELLKALEDEEVEAVIGHELGHLKHRDVQVMMFVSILPALFYYIGYSMLMSSYYGRRDERGGGGAALIGMASLLLYWVLTMFTLYLSRLREHFADHHSATTVEEGSRKLSEA
;
A
#
# COMPACT_ATOMS: atom_id res chain seq x y z
N MET A 1 8.34 -10.09 18.75
CA MET A 1 8.26 -10.96 17.56
C MET A 1 6.81 -10.95 17.07
N PRO A 2 6.56 -10.83 15.75
CA PRO A 2 5.21 -10.87 15.21
C PRO A 2 4.57 -12.24 15.42
N ARG A 3 3.24 -12.29 15.59
CA ARG A 3 2.52 -13.57 15.71
C ARG A 3 2.18 -14.12 14.33
N VAL A 4 2.49 -15.39 14.11
CA VAL A 4 2.11 -16.12 12.90
C VAL A 4 0.67 -16.60 13.05
N MET A 5 -0.14 -16.45 12.00
CA MET A 5 -1.53 -16.89 11.95
C MET A 5 -1.78 -17.72 10.70
N LEU A 6 -2.59 -18.77 10.83
CA LEU A 6 -3.03 -19.59 9.72
C LEU A 6 -4.40 -19.09 9.24
N ALA A 7 -4.54 -18.80 7.95
CA ALA A 7 -5.79 -18.37 7.34
C ALA A 7 -6.39 -19.49 6.46
N HIS A 8 -7.65 -19.82 6.70
CA HIS A 8 -8.38 -20.82 5.92
C HIS A 8 -9.15 -20.16 4.77
N ILE A 9 -8.41 -19.71 3.76
CA ILE A 9 -8.93 -19.05 2.57
C ILE A 9 -8.56 -19.91 1.36
N PRO A 10 -9.48 -20.17 0.40
CA PRO A 10 -9.24 -21.04 -0.75
C PRO A 10 -8.39 -20.35 -1.84
N MET A 11 -7.37 -19.59 -1.45
CA MET A 11 -6.43 -18.92 -2.36
C MET A 11 -5.03 -18.87 -1.70
N PRO A 12 -3.95 -19.15 -2.44
CA PRO A 12 -2.59 -19.04 -1.93
C PRO A 12 -2.25 -17.55 -1.70
N ASN A 13 -1.95 -17.20 -0.44
CA ASN A 13 -1.52 -15.85 -0.07
C ASN A 13 -0.78 -15.83 1.28
N ALA A 14 0.08 -14.84 1.47
CA ALA A 14 0.64 -14.46 2.77
C ALA A 14 0.56 -12.93 2.89
N PHE A 15 0.37 -12.42 4.11
CA PHE A 15 0.36 -10.98 4.32
C PHE A 15 0.70 -10.58 5.75
N ALA A 16 1.51 -9.52 5.85
CA ALA A 16 1.80 -8.80 7.06
C ALA A 16 0.73 -7.75 7.38
N TYR A 17 0.30 -7.72 8.64
CA TYR A 17 -0.59 -6.67 9.13
C TYR A 17 -0.27 -6.31 10.57
N GLY A 18 -0.62 -5.09 10.96
CA GLY A 18 -0.30 -4.58 12.28
C GLY A 18 -1.40 -3.70 12.83
N SER A 19 -1.64 -3.84 14.13
CA SER A 19 -2.47 -2.91 14.89
C SER A 19 -1.62 -2.30 15.99
N LEU A 20 -1.85 -1.01 16.28
CA LEU A 20 -1.25 -0.32 17.42
C LEU A 20 -1.56 -1.02 18.76
N ILE A 21 -2.73 -1.67 18.85
CA ILE A 21 -3.21 -2.33 20.06
C ILE A 21 -2.87 -3.83 20.04
N ALA A 22 -3.02 -4.49 18.89
CA ALA A 22 -2.95 -5.94 18.78
C ALA A 22 -1.58 -6.49 18.34
N GLY A 23 -0.61 -5.60 18.09
CA GLY A 23 0.74 -5.91 17.63
C GLY A 23 0.82 -6.24 16.13
N SER A 24 2.03 -6.53 15.67
CA SER A 24 2.31 -7.01 14.31
C SER A 24 2.06 -8.51 14.19
N ARG A 25 1.48 -8.92 13.07
CA ARG A 25 1.12 -10.30 12.75
C ARG A 25 1.42 -10.60 11.29
N VAL A 26 1.67 -11.86 11.00
CA VAL A 26 1.83 -12.37 9.63
C VAL A 26 0.82 -13.51 9.48
N ALA A 27 -0.03 -13.43 8.48
CA ALA A 27 -0.96 -14.50 8.13
C ALA A 27 -0.46 -15.26 6.91
N VAL A 28 -0.57 -16.58 6.94
CA VAL A 28 -0.26 -17.46 5.82
C VAL A 28 -1.47 -18.34 5.54
N THR A 29 -1.89 -18.46 4.28
CA THR A 29 -3.06 -19.30 3.94
C THR A 29 -2.69 -20.77 3.85
N THR A 30 -3.67 -21.63 4.15
CA THR A 30 -3.48 -23.08 4.03
C THR A 30 -3.18 -23.50 2.59
N GLU A 31 -3.73 -22.79 1.59
CA GLU A 31 -3.46 -23.10 0.18
C GLU A 31 -2.05 -22.69 -0.26
N LEU A 32 -1.46 -21.63 0.33
CA LEU A 32 -0.08 -21.27 0.05
C LEU A 32 0.88 -22.35 0.54
N LEU A 33 0.66 -22.86 1.76
CA LEU A 33 1.46 -23.95 2.34
C LEU A 33 1.33 -25.29 1.59
N LYS A 34 0.29 -25.45 0.76
CA LYS A 34 0.14 -26.63 -0.11
C LYS A 34 0.78 -26.43 -1.47
N ALA A 35 0.92 -25.17 -1.91
CA ALA A 35 1.41 -24.82 -3.23
C ALA A 35 2.93 -24.69 -3.27
N LEU A 36 3.54 -24.26 -2.16
CA LEU A 36 4.97 -23.96 -2.04
C LEU A 36 5.68 -24.97 -1.14
N GLU A 37 6.96 -25.19 -1.41
CA GLU A 37 7.87 -25.94 -0.53
C GLU A 37 8.25 -25.12 0.71
N ASP A 38 8.69 -25.80 1.78
CA ASP A 38 9.03 -25.14 3.06
C ASP A 38 10.08 -24.03 2.89
N GLU A 39 11.02 -24.21 1.95
CA GLU A 39 12.05 -23.23 1.59
C GLU A 39 11.46 -21.97 0.91
N GLU A 40 10.51 -22.15 0.00
CA GLU A 40 9.83 -21.05 -0.69
C GLU A 40 8.94 -20.27 0.29
N VAL A 41 8.24 -20.98 1.19
CA VAL A 41 7.46 -20.37 2.27
C VAL A 41 8.33 -19.52 3.20
N GLU A 42 9.54 -20.00 3.54
CA GLU A 42 10.51 -19.23 4.33
C GLU A 42 10.84 -17.89 3.65
N ALA A 43 11.08 -17.92 2.35
CA ALA A 43 11.39 -16.74 1.55
C ALA A 43 10.22 -15.74 1.47
N VAL A 44 9.00 -16.23 1.29
CA VAL A 44 7.77 -15.41 1.31
C VAL A 44 7.57 -14.78 2.70
N ILE A 45 7.76 -15.54 3.78
CA ILE A 45 7.66 -15.01 5.14
C ILE A 45 8.76 -13.96 5.38
N GLY A 46 9.98 -14.18 4.89
CA GLY A 46 11.06 -13.21 4.93
C GLY A 46 10.67 -11.88 4.28
N HIS A 47 9.97 -11.93 3.14
CA HIS A 47 9.48 -10.74 2.42
C HIS A 47 8.43 -10.00 3.26
N GLU A 48 7.42 -10.71 3.79
CA GLU A 48 6.38 -10.14 4.66
C GLU A 48 6.94 -9.55 5.96
N LEU A 49 7.99 -10.15 6.52
CA LEU A 49 8.71 -9.58 7.66
C LEU A 49 9.43 -8.28 7.28
N GLY A 50 9.91 -8.16 6.05
CA GLY A 50 10.45 -6.92 5.49
C GLY A 50 9.44 -5.77 5.54
N HIS A 51 8.19 -6.04 5.17
CA HIS A 51 7.12 -5.04 5.28
C HIS A 51 6.88 -4.56 6.71
N LEU A 52 6.86 -5.50 7.67
CA LEU A 52 6.74 -5.15 9.09
C LEU A 52 7.97 -4.38 9.59
N LYS A 53 9.17 -4.80 9.18
CA LYS A 53 10.44 -4.23 9.63
C LYS A 53 10.55 -2.76 9.26
N HIS A 54 10.25 -2.41 8.01
CA HIS A 54 10.30 -1.02 7.58
C HIS A 54 8.95 -0.30 7.57
N ARG A 55 7.95 -0.83 8.29
CA ARG A 55 6.67 -0.16 8.58
C ARG A 55 5.89 0.28 7.35
N ASP A 56 5.82 -0.61 6.35
CA ASP A 56 5.24 -0.31 5.05
C ASP A 56 3.83 0.25 5.12
N VAL A 57 2.98 -0.47 5.86
CA VAL A 57 1.58 -0.12 6.02
C VAL A 57 1.43 1.28 6.60
N GLN A 58 2.22 1.67 7.61
CA GLN A 58 2.14 3.00 8.21
C GLN A 58 2.64 4.09 7.26
N VAL A 59 3.75 3.84 6.55
CA VAL A 59 4.32 4.80 5.60
C VAL A 59 3.35 5.05 4.46
N MET A 60 2.86 3.97 3.82
CA MET A 60 1.94 4.07 2.70
C MET A 60 0.59 4.67 3.10
N MET A 61 0.09 4.35 4.30
CA MET A 61 -1.10 5.00 4.85
C MET A 61 -0.91 6.51 4.97
N PHE A 62 0.19 6.97 5.55
CA PHE A 62 0.46 8.41 5.75
C PHE A 62 0.65 9.13 4.41
N VAL A 63 1.44 8.57 3.50
CA VAL A 63 1.68 9.13 2.17
C VAL A 63 0.37 9.24 1.35
N SER A 64 -0.54 8.27 1.50
CA SER A 64 -1.82 8.25 0.79
C SER A 64 -2.82 9.33 1.23
N ILE A 65 -2.59 9.99 2.37
CA ILE A 65 -3.47 11.08 2.85
C ILE A 65 -3.40 12.29 1.90
N LEU A 66 -2.21 12.63 1.40
CA LEU A 66 -2.03 13.80 0.54
C LEU A 66 -2.85 13.74 -0.76
N PRO A 67 -2.76 12.69 -1.61
CA PRO A 67 -3.59 12.59 -2.80
C PRO A 67 -5.08 12.57 -2.44
N ALA A 68 -5.50 11.87 -1.38
CA ALA A 68 -6.90 11.85 -0.95
C ALA A 68 -7.43 13.25 -0.58
N LEU A 69 -6.62 14.06 0.10
CA LEU A 69 -6.94 15.44 0.45
C LEU A 69 -7.13 16.30 -0.80
N PHE A 70 -6.18 16.26 -1.74
CA PHE A 70 -6.27 17.03 -2.99
C PHE A 70 -7.43 16.57 -3.88
N TYR A 71 -7.74 15.28 -3.89
CA TYR A 71 -8.95 14.77 -4.53
C TYR A 71 -10.21 15.38 -3.91
N TYR A 72 -10.32 15.38 -2.58
CA TYR A 72 -11.47 15.96 -1.89
C TYR A 72 -11.63 17.45 -2.14
N ILE A 73 -10.54 18.23 -2.08
CA ILE A 73 -10.54 19.67 -2.41
C ILE A 73 -10.93 19.87 -3.88
N GLY A 74 -10.33 19.11 -4.79
CA GLY A 74 -10.61 19.18 -6.22
C GLY A 74 -12.08 18.93 -6.54
N TYR A 75 -12.61 17.84 -6.01
CA TYR A 75 -14.01 17.45 -6.16
C TYR A 75 -14.96 18.48 -5.54
N SER A 76 -14.73 18.90 -4.30
CA SER A 76 -15.61 19.85 -3.61
C SER A 76 -15.64 21.23 -4.28
N MET A 77 -14.49 21.73 -4.76
CA MET A 77 -14.40 23.02 -5.44
C MET A 77 -15.07 22.99 -6.82
N LEU A 78 -14.93 21.88 -7.57
CA LEU A 78 -15.64 21.71 -8.84
C LEU A 78 -17.15 21.60 -8.65
N MET A 79 -17.60 20.84 -7.63
CA MET A 79 -19.02 20.73 -7.30
C MET A 79 -19.58 22.09 -6.85
N SER A 80 -18.85 22.82 -6.01
CA SER A 80 -19.22 24.17 -5.58
C SER A 80 -19.35 25.12 -6.78
N SER A 81 -18.44 25.08 -7.75
CA SER A 81 -18.55 25.85 -8.99
C SER A 81 -19.76 25.45 -9.84
N TYR A 82 -20.04 24.14 -9.95
CA TYR A 82 -21.14 23.62 -10.75
C TYR A 82 -22.52 23.99 -10.19
N TYR A 83 -22.72 23.81 -8.88
CA TYR A 83 -23.98 24.14 -8.20
C TYR A 83 -24.10 25.62 -7.81
N GLY A 84 -22.99 26.34 -7.67
CA GLY A 84 -22.91 27.75 -7.31
C GLY A 84 -23.10 28.75 -8.46
N ARG A 85 -23.50 28.29 -9.66
CA ARG A 85 -23.70 29.08 -10.89
C ARG A 85 -24.72 30.24 -10.79
N ARG A 86 -25.29 30.52 -9.61
CA ARG A 86 -26.23 31.63 -9.41
C ARG A 86 -25.54 32.99 -9.24
N ASP A 87 -24.26 33.00 -8.85
CA ASP A 87 -23.45 34.22 -8.70
C ASP A 87 -22.25 34.20 -9.67
N GLU A 88 -22.39 34.93 -10.79
CA GLU A 88 -21.45 34.95 -11.93
C GLU A 88 -20.01 35.42 -11.60
N ARG A 89 -19.76 35.91 -10.37
CA ARG A 89 -18.44 36.42 -9.95
C ARG A 89 -17.60 35.42 -9.14
N GLY A 90 -18.18 34.34 -8.60
CA GLY A 90 -17.47 33.39 -7.71
C GLY A 90 -17.10 32.03 -8.33
N GLY A 91 -17.84 31.57 -9.34
CA GLY A 91 -17.75 30.19 -9.84
C GLY A 91 -16.46 29.85 -10.61
N GLY A 92 -15.83 30.84 -11.27
CA GLY A 92 -14.62 30.62 -12.06
C GLY A 92 -13.36 30.34 -11.22
N GLY A 93 -13.22 31.03 -10.08
CA GLY A 93 -12.10 30.83 -9.16
C GLY A 93 -12.12 29.44 -8.52
N ALA A 94 -13.30 29.00 -8.06
CA ALA A 94 -13.48 27.66 -7.49
C ALA A 94 -13.18 26.56 -8.53
N ALA A 95 -13.59 26.74 -9.80
CA ALA A 95 -13.26 25.78 -10.85
C ALA A 95 -11.75 25.64 -11.09
N LEU A 96 -11.01 26.75 -11.12
CA LEU A 96 -9.56 26.75 -11.29
C LEU A 96 -8.83 26.05 -10.14
N ILE A 97 -9.20 26.35 -8.90
CA ILE A 97 -8.65 25.67 -7.71
C ILE A 97 -8.98 24.18 -7.75
N GLY A 98 -10.19 23.84 -8.16
CA GLY A 98 -10.65 22.46 -8.31
C GLY A 98 -9.80 21.66 -9.32
N MET A 99 -9.62 22.21 -10.52
CA MET A 99 -8.79 21.59 -11.57
C MET A 99 -7.32 21.46 -11.15
N ALA A 100 -6.74 22.51 -10.56
CA ALA A 100 -5.36 22.47 -10.08
C ALA A 100 -5.17 21.40 -8.98
N SER A 101 -6.15 21.25 -8.09
CA SER A 101 -6.13 20.22 -7.05
C SER A 101 -6.24 18.81 -7.61
N LEU A 102 -7.04 18.60 -8.65
CA LEU A 102 -7.11 17.28 -9.32
C LEU A 102 -5.82 16.94 -10.08
N LEU A 103 -5.16 17.92 -10.69
CA LEU A 103 -3.84 17.74 -11.29
C LEU A 103 -2.82 17.29 -10.23
N LEU A 104 -2.80 17.97 -9.07
CA LEU A 104 -1.94 17.61 -7.95
C LEU A 104 -2.26 16.22 -7.40
N TYR A 105 -3.55 15.88 -7.24
CA TYR A 105 -3.98 14.52 -6.88
C TYR A 105 -3.39 13.47 -7.82
N TRP A 106 -3.47 13.70 -9.14
CA TRP A 106 -2.96 12.76 -10.12
C TRP A 106 -1.44 12.58 -10.01
N VAL A 107 -0.68 13.68 -9.91
CA VAL A 107 0.79 13.65 -9.72
C VAL A 107 1.17 12.93 -8.42
N LEU A 108 0.51 13.27 -7.31
CA LEU A 108 0.77 12.65 -6.01
C LEU A 108 0.41 11.16 -6.01
N THR A 109 -0.64 10.77 -6.71
CA THR A 109 -0.99 9.34 -6.84
C THR A 109 0.10 8.58 -7.58
N MET A 110 0.67 9.15 -8.66
CA MET A 110 1.81 8.53 -9.35
C MET A 110 3.02 8.38 -8.42
N PHE A 111 3.30 9.40 -7.61
CA PHE A 111 4.36 9.33 -6.60
C PHE A 111 4.10 8.25 -5.54
N THR A 112 2.87 8.13 -5.05
CA THR A 112 2.48 7.07 -4.11
C THR A 112 2.66 5.68 -4.72
N LEU A 113 2.25 5.48 -5.98
CA LEU A 113 2.44 4.20 -6.69
C LEU A 113 3.92 3.87 -6.89
N TYR A 114 4.75 4.87 -7.22
CA TYR A 114 6.19 4.71 -7.31
C TYR A 114 6.80 4.29 -5.97
N LEU A 115 6.42 4.96 -4.87
CA LEU A 115 6.85 4.59 -3.54
C LEU A 115 6.41 3.17 -3.16
N SER A 116 5.18 2.77 -3.50
CA SER A 116 4.71 1.41 -3.27
C SER A 116 5.64 0.37 -3.91
N ARG A 117 6.06 0.61 -5.17
CA ARG A 117 7.00 -0.29 -5.86
C ARG A 117 8.39 -0.29 -5.22
N LEU A 118 8.88 0.87 -4.82
CA LEU A 118 10.16 0.98 -4.12
C LEU A 118 10.15 0.19 -2.80
N ARG A 119 9.01 0.19 -2.10
CA ARG A 119 8.83 -0.57 -0.87
C ARG A 119 8.88 -2.07 -1.08
N GLU A 120 8.32 -2.58 -2.18
CA GLU A 120 8.48 -3.99 -2.55
C GLU A 120 9.93 -4.38 -2.79
N HIS A 121 10.69 -3.54 -3.51
CA HIS A 121 12.12 -3.79 -3.71
C HIS A 121 12.90 -3.86 -2.39
N PHE A 122 12.50 -3.09 -1.37
CA PHE A 122 13.10 -3.21 -0.05
C PHE A 122 12.69 -4.49 0.70
N ALA A 123 11.46 -4.97 0.52
CA ALA A 123 11.01 -6.23 1.09
C ALA A 123 11.71 -7.43 0.43
N ASP A 124 11.84 -7.43 -0.90
CA ASP A 124 12.59 -8.43 -1.67
C ASP A 124 14.06 -8.49 -1.23
N HIS A 125 14.71 -7.31 -1.14
CA HIS A 125 16.08 -7.21 -0.67
C HIS A 125 16.23 -7.71 0.78
N HIS A 126 15.24 -7.44 1.65
CA HIS A 126 15.26 -7.92 3.03
C HIS A 126 15.20 -9.44 3.10
N SER A 127 14.32 -10.07 2.32
CA SER A 127 14.21 -11.51 2.27
C SER A 127 15.47 -12.16 1.69
N ALA A 128 15.97 -11.64 0.56
CA ALA A 128 17.19 -12.13 -0.08
C ALA A 128 18.45 -12.07 0.80
N THR A 129 18.49 -11.16 1.79
CA THR A 129 19.65 -11.00 2.70
C THR A 129 19.47 -11.69 4.05
N THR A 130 18.23 -12.02 4.44
CA THR A 130 17.93 -12.63 5.74
C THR A 130 17.71 -14.13 5.64
N VAL A 131 17.18 -14.61 4.51
CA VAL A 131 16.90 -16.03 4.25
C VAL A 131 18.06 -16.65 3.48
N GLU A 132 18.50 -17.85 3.88
CA GLU A 132 19.54 -18.60 3.18
C GLU A 132 19.06 -18.95 1.76
N GLU A 133 19.85 -18.60 0.74
CA GLU A 133 19.47 -18.68 -0.67
C GLU A 133 18.15 -17.93 -1.01
N GLY A 134 17.78 -16.92 -0.22
CA GLY A 134 16.49 -16.24 -0.32
C GLY A 134 16.18 -15.67 -1.70
N SER A 135 17.19 -15.20 -2.44
CA SER A 135 17.01 -14.72 -3.82
C SER A 135 16.55 -15.80 -4.81
N ARG A 136 17.07 -17.03 -4.67
CA ARG A 136 16.66 -18.19 -5.47
C ARG A 136 15.24 -18.61 -5.08
N LYS A 137 15.01 -18.81 -3.79
CA LYS A 137 13.72 -19.24 -3.24
C LYS A 137 12.57 -18.26 -3.56
N LEU A 138 12.82 -16.95 -3.52
CA LEU A 138 11.83 -15.93 -3.95
C LEU A 138 11.51 -15.97 -5.43
N SER A 139 12.45 -16.41 -6.27
CA SER A 139 12.24 -16.48 -7.73
C SER A 139 11.50 -17.75 -8.17
N GLU A 140 11.44 -18.74 -7.29
CA GLU A 140 10.78 -20.03 -7.50
C GLU A 140 9.34 -20.04 -6.93
N ALA A 141 9.11 -19.28 -5.85
CA ALA A 141 7.80 -19.04 -5.24
C ALA A 141 6.81 -18.25 -6.11
#